data_AF-A0A1V4MSP9-F1
#
_entry.id   AF-A0A1V4MSP9-F1
#
_cell.length_a   1.000
_cell.length_b   1.000
_cell.length_c   1.000
_cell.angle_alpha   90.00
_cell.angle_beta   90.00
_cell.angle_gamma   90.00
#
_symmetry.space_group_name_H-M   'P 1'
#
loop_
_entity.id
_entity.type
_entity.pdbx_description
1 polymer ?
#
loop_
_entity_poly.entity_id
_entity_poly.type
_entity_poly.pdbx_seq_one_letter_code
_entity_poly.pdbx_strand_id
1 'polypeptide(L)'
;MLELENLDGSKTNSDNGQTIVGGEELKNIESTGNKLPENILPVTVIDIFQHGSGDGYFKVGSPVYFSAGDPPDTGGDDLKYMWQIGDKEVIYGEKVSYVFDDTGEYIITLTVDYGKDSVEISRKIYLVEINQSILVTGSYEVTVGIEYFIINNSPLGIEDVVCMVQVPQTYRPFQVINSCKSNYGEMDEVYSDDYNIIAKFNLGDLPPGESANAYINCDAVLCEYEYLRTGNGLNVSYNPGDKDLTLYTGAEYYIDSDSRQIKSTVKTVVGEETEPMLIAERLYDYVANRMVYDEEKLEEKVKSYRYASDIINSGKGVCTDYAILFIALCREAGIPAKFVQGIPAFSILEDGKGSLEYGHAWVEIKLPGYGWVPVDITTESGFMSYNYYLNLETYKGSGVFYRSLLIDGVSYYPGGFYYSWEGKVEPDILKGTTYKVSGLDIQDTVIITEDRFLESVGNTLSEYNAAINHVNLTHSEEWIFNDPGEIAVEETFLARLKEISKELEEISYPESYASDRNELVEMSYRIIQRKEEQIKCMKSDNYECSMNGHTLFIGLLTELFDYYANMINNFNQKY
;
A
#
# COMPACT_ATOMS: atom_id res chain seq x y z
N MET A 1 24.61 -19.98 42.36
CA MET A 1 24.03 -20.59 43.57
C MET A 1 22.54 -20.73 43.30
N LEU A 2 21.92 -21.90 43.26
CA LEU A 2 22.38 -23.29 43.45
C LEU A 2 21.74 -24.15 42.32
N GLU A 3 22.09 -25.40 42.01
CA GLU A 3 23.23 -26.26 42.37
C GLU A 3 23.47 -27.27 41.22
N LEU A 4 24.57 -28.04 41.26
CA LEU A 4 24.90 -29.07 40.28
C LEU A 4 24.80 -30.46 40.93
N GLU A 5 24.12 -31.41 40.28
CA GLU A 5 24.34 -32.84 40.53
C GLU A 5 24.91 -33.52 39.28
N ASN A 6 26.08 -34.15 39.43
CA ASN A 6 26.68 -35.01 38.42
C ASN A 6 26.29 -36.46 38.70
N LEU A 7 25.99 -37.24 37.66
CA LEU A 7 26.05 -38.70 37.71
C LEU A 7 26.90 -39.22 36.54
N ASP A 8 28.09 -39.71 36.87
CA ASP A 8 28.98 -40.44 35.96
C ASP A 8 28.80 -41.96 36.19
N GLY A 9 28.88 -42.76 35.11
CA GLY A 9 28.38 -44.14 35.08
C GLY A 9 28.79 -44.92 33.83
N SER A 10 30.06 -45.29 33.74
CA SER A 10 30.70 -45.82 32.52
C SER A 10 30.30 -47.25 32.06
N LYS A 11 30.49 -47.51 30.75
CA LYS A 11 30.59 -48.81 30.02
C LYS A 11 29.24 -49.43 29.58
N THR A 12 29.12 -50.14 28.44
CA THR A 12 30.12 -50.81 27.55
C THR A 12 29.93 -50.52 26.04
N ASN A 13 30.97 -50.75 25.22
CA ASN A 13 30.98 -50.61 23.75
C ASN A 13 30.48 -51.85 22.98
N SER A 14 29.86 -51.62 21.81
CA SER A 14 30.00 -52.41 20.56
C SER A 14 29.18 -51.77 19.43
N ASP A 15 29.56 -51.70 18.16
CA ASP A 15 30.88 -51.71 17.48
C ASP A 15 30.66 -51.19 16.02
N ASN A 16 31.72 -51.08 15.21
CA ASN A 16 31.79 -50.52 13.84
C ASN A 16 31.72 -48.97 13.79
N GLY A 17 32.67 -48.23 13.22
CA GLY A 17 34.03 -48.61 12.76
C GLY A 17 34.33 -48.25 11.31
N GLN A 18 34.85 -47.04 11.06
CA GLN A 18 35.68 -46.75 9.89
C GLN A 18 36.79 -45.75 10.23
N THR A 19 37.95 -45.93 9.60
CA THR A 19 39.27 -45.54 10.14
C THR A 19 39.69 -44.12 9.79
N ILE A 20 40.36 -43.44 10.74
CA ILE A 20 41.20 -42.26 10.47
C ILE A 20 42.68 -42.64 10.68
N VAL A 21 43.53 -42.24 9.75
CA VAL A 21 45.00 -42.19 9.87
C VAL A 21 45.45 -40.93 9.11
N GLY A 22 46.37 -40.09 9.57
CA GLY A 22 47.09 -40.04 10.84
C GLY A 22 48.13 -38.89 10.74
N GLY A 23 48.39 -38.16 11.82
CA GLY A 23 49.28 -36.99 11.79
C GLY A 23 50.61 -37.22 12.50
N GLU A 24 51.70 -36.62 12.00
CA GLU A 24 53.01 -36.63 12.67
C GLU A 24 53.81 -35.32 12.43
N GLU A 25 54.55 -34.94 13.47
CA GLU A 25 55.61 -33.91 13.60
C GLU A 25 55.55 -32.52 12.90
N LEU A 26 55.48 -31.48 13.74
CA LEU A 26 56.02 -30.13 13.47
C LEU A 26 57.54 -30.08 13.70
N LYS A 27 58.34 -29.62 12.74
CA LYS A 27 59.68 -29.01 12.97
C LYS A 27 59.95 -27.84 12.01
N ASN A 28 60.51 -26.75 12.53
CA ASN A 28 60.73 -25.48 11.83
C ASN A 28 61.87 -25.53 10.80
N ILE A 29 61.70 -24.87 9.65
CA ILE A 29 62.79 -24.23 8.89
C ILE A 29 62.35 -22.82 8.43
N GLU A 30 63.09 -21.82 8.91
CA GLU A 30 63.41 -20.48 8.38
C GLU A 30 62.40 -19.65 7.59
N SER A 31 62.22 -18.41 8.05
CA SER A 31 61.57 -17.31 7.33
C SER A 31 62.49 -16.74 6.23
N THR A 32 62.09 -16.81 4.96
CA THR A 32 62.74 -16.06 3.87
C THR A 32 61.72 -15.43 2.93
N GLY A 33 61.83 -14.11 2.74
CA GLY A 33 61.12 -13.36 1.68
C GLY A 33 59.72 -12.86 2.02
N ASN A 34 59.61 -11.58 2.41
CA ASN A 34 58.38 -10.83 2.23
C ASN A 34 58.08 -10.72 0.72
N LYS A 35 57.13 -11.51 0.22
CA LYS A 35 56.12 -10.94 -0.67
C LYS A 35 54.91 -10.63 0.19
N LEU A 36 54.52 -9.36 0.21
CA LEU A 36 53.14 -8.99 0.55
C LEU A 36 52.20 -9.75 -0.42
N PRO A 37 50.96 -10.08 -0.02
CA PRO A 37 49.95 -10.45 -1.01
C PRO A 37 49.90 -9.34 -2.06
N GLU A 38 49.83 -9.71 -3.33
CA GLU A 38 49.68 -8.72 -4.40
C GLU A 38 48.35 -7.98 -4.17
N ASN A 39 48.38 -6.64 -4.21
CA ASN A 39 47.23 -5.82 -3.88
C ASN A 39 46.20 -5.94 -5.01
N ILE A 40 45.33 -6.95 -4.90
CA ILE A 40 44.19 -7.12 -5.78
C ILE A 40 43.31 -5.90 -5.57
N LEU A 41 43.19 -5.07 -6.61
CA LEU A 41 42.31 -3.91 -6.59
C LEU A 41 40.88 -4.39 -6.23
N PRO A 42 40.27 -3.90 -5.14
CA PRO A 42 38.89 -4.25 -4.82
C PRO A 42 37.96 -3.86 -5.96
N VAL A 43 36.97 -4.70 -6.22
CA VAL A 43 36.12 -4.60 -7.40
C VAL A 43 35.02 -3.58 -7.14
N THR A 44 35.21 -2.34 -7.59
CA THR A 44 34.11 -1.37 -7.70
C THR A 44 33.01 -1.96 -8.59
N VAL A 45 31.81 -2.13 -8.03
CA VAL A 45 30.62 -2.58 -8.77
C VAL A 45 29.76 -1.36 -9.09
N ILE A 46 29.14 -1.34 -10.27
CA ILE A 46 27.99 -0.46 -10.54
C ILE A 46 26.75 -1.29 -10.26
N ASP A 47 25.95 -0.88 -9.28
CA ASP A 47 24.59 -1.38 -9.12
C ASP A 47 23.53 -0.39 -9.60
N ILE A 48 22.43 -0.95 -10.13
CA ILE A 48 21.40 -0.21 -10.87
C ILE A 48 20.03 -0.76 -10.50
N PHE A 49 19.14 0.09 -9.95
CA PHE A 49 17.78 -0.25 -9.50
C PHE A 49 16.78 0.74 -10.13
N GLN A 50 15.61 0.27 -10.58
CA GLN A 50 14.43 1.10 -10.85
C GLN A 50 13.19 0.32 -10.43
N HIS A 51 12.20 1.01 -9.86
CA HIS A 51 10.94 0.38 -9.46
C HIS A 51 10.21 -0.19 -10.68
N GLY A 52 9.72 -1.45 -10.62
CA GLY A 52 8.96 -2.07 -11.71
C GLY A 52 9.79 -2.65 -12.87
N SER A 53 11.12 -2.76 -12.72
CA SER A 53 12.07 -3.16 -13.78
C SER A 53 12.95 -4.35 -13.37
N GLY A 54 13.74 -4.92 -14.29
CA GLY A 54 14.62 -6.07 -13.98
C GLY A 54 15.61 -6.44 -15.08
N ASP A 55 16.66 -7.18 -14.71
CA ASP A 55 17.64 -7.82 -15.60
C ASP A 55 18.23 -6.94 -16.74
N GLY A 56 18.48 -5.67 -16.43
CA GLY A 56 19.12 -4.73 -17.36
C GLY A 56 18.15 -4.04 -18.33
N TYR A 57 16.85 -4.36 -18.25
CA TYR A 57 15.78 -3.67 -18.96
C TYR A 57 15.02 -2.74 -17.99
N PHE A 58 14.96 -1.47 -18.35
CA PHE A 58 14.41 -0.37 -17.57
C PHE A 58 13.30 0.34 -18.37
N LYS A 59 12.35 0.94 -17.69
CA LYS A 59 11.22 1.69 -18.25
C LYS A 59 11.59 3.17 -18.42
N VAL A 60 11.23 3.76 -19.56
CA VAL A 60 11.35 5.22 -19.77
C VAL A 60 10.42 6.02 -18.85
N GLY A 61 10.80 7.27 -18.55
CA GLY A 61 10.05 8.21 -17.71
C GLY A 61 10.07 7.96 -16.20
N SER A 62 10.62 6.83 -15.73
CA SER A 62 10.82 6.52 -14.30
C SER A 62 12.29 6.69 -13.88
N PRO A 63 12.60 7.16 -12.65
CA PRO A 63 13.98 7.26 -12.17
C PRO A 63 14.69 5.91 -12.12
N VAL A 64 15.88 5.84 -12.71
CA VAL A 64 16.86 4.77 -12.53
C VAL A 64 17.90 5.27 -11.54
N TYR A 65 18.18 4.45 -10.53
CA TYR A 65 19.10 4.73 -9.43
C TYR A 65 20.40 3.98 -9.66
N PHE A 66 21.52 4.62 -9.35
CA PHE A 66 22.86 4.10 -9.53
C PHE A 66 23.63 4.21 -8.21
N SER A 67 24.31 3.13 -7.81
CA SER A 67 25.18 3.09 -6.64
C SER A 67 26.55 2.58 -7.03
N ALA A 68 27.60 3.22 -6.50
CA ALA A 68 28.84 2.51 -6.29
C ALA A 68 28.58 1.38 -5.25
N GLY A 69 29.05 0.17 -5.52
CA GLY A 69 29.15 -0.88 -4.50
C GLY A 69 30.35 -0.64 -3.59
N ASP A 70 30.48 -1.46 -2.54
CA ASP A 70 31.50 -1.40 -1.47
C ASP A 70 32.80 -0.68 -1.88
N PRO A 71 33.06 0.54 -1.37
CA PRO A 71 34.25 1.28 -1.73
C PRO A 71 35.53 0.60 -1.20
N PRO A 72 36.69 0.83 -1.82
CA PRO A 72 37.97 0.36 -1.30
C PRO A 72 38.24 0.89 0.11
N ASP A 73 38.97 0.12 0.94
CA ASP A 73 39.63 0.70 2.11
C ASP A 73 40.70 1.70 1.63
N THR A 74 40.37 2.99 1.69
CA THR A 74 41.25 4.08 1.25
C THR A 74 42.29 4.47 2.30
N GLY A 75 42.22 3.91 3.51
CA GLY A 75 43.01 4.40 4.65
C GLY A 75 42.67 5.83 5.10
N GLY A 76 41.57 6.42 4.60
CA GLY A 76 41.09 7.76 4.96
C GLY A 76 41.29 8.86 3.92
N ASP A 77 41.64 8.55 2.67
CA ASP A 77 41.60 9.51 1.55
C ASP A 77 40.15 9.76 1.08
N ASP A 78 39.79 11.02 0.80
CA ASP A 78 38.45 11.45 0.31
C ASP A 78 38.13 10.87 -1.08
N LEU A 79 37.02 10.13 -1.20
CA LEU A 79 36.52 9.59 -2.47
C LEU A 79 35.69 10.60 -3.25
N LYS A 80 35.80 10.54 -4.59
CA LYS A 80 34.90 11.27 -5.50
C LYS A 80 34.35 10.34 -6.56
N TYR A 81 33.06 10.47 -6.81
CA TYR A 81 32.31 9.63 -7.73
C TYR A 81 31.69 10.50 -8.83
N MET A 82 31.87 10.09 -10.09
CA MET A 82 31.33 10.75 -11.26
C MET A 82 30.66 9.73 -12.18
N TRP A 83 29.41 9.99 -12.54
CA TRP A 83 28.58 9.15 -13.40
C TRP A 83 28.38 9.81 -14.76
N GLN A 84 28.81 9.16 -15.83
CA GLN A 84 28.59 9.55 -17.21
C GLN A 84 27.46 8.67 -17.80
N ILE A 85 26.37 9.31 -18.24
CA ILE A 85 25.16 8.63 -18.76
C ILE A 85 25.11 8.78 -20.28
N GLY A 86 25.66 7.80 -21.00
CA GLY A 86 25.92 7.88 -22.43
C GLY A 86 26.69 9.17 -22.78
N ASP A 87 26.36 9.78 -23.92
CA ASP A 87 26.84 11.13 -24.28
C ASP A 87 25.94 12.25 -23.73
N LYS A 88 24.92 11.95 -22.90
CA LYS A 88 23.89 12.92 -22.47
C LYS A 88 24.34 13.77 -21.29
N GLU A 89 24.75 13.15 -20.18
CA GLU A 89 24.81 13.85 -18.89
C GLU A 89 25.90 13.34 -17.94
N VAL A 90 26.32 14.21 -17.01
CA VAL A 90 27.32 13.92 -15.97
C VAL A 90 26.77 14.31 -14.60
N ILE A 91 26.72 13.34 -13.67
CA ILE A 91 26.19 13.50 -12.31
C ILE A 91 27.29 13.13 -11.30
N TYR A 92 27.35 13.79 -10.15
CA TYR A 92 28.35 13.53 -9.11
C TYR A 92 27.66 13.05 -7.82
N GLY A 93 28.28 12.07 -7.15
CA GLY A 93 27.74 11.45 -5.92
C GLY A 93 27.93 9.94 -5.88
N GLU A 94 28.04 9.37 -4.68
CA GLU A 94 28.22 7.91 -4.48
C GLU A 94 26.99 7.10 -4.92
N LYS A 95 25.81 7.64 -4.58
CA LYS A 95 24.48 7.17 -4.96
C LYS A 95 23.77 8.33 -5.69
N VAL A 96 23.22 8.09 -6.88
CA VAL A 96 22.55 9.11 -7.72
C VAL A 96 21.33 8.51 -8.44
N SER A 97 20.49 9.35 -9.07
CA SER A 97 19.40 8.88 -9.95
C SER A 97 19.25 9.70 -11.22
N TYR A 98 18.60 9.14 -12.25
CA TYR A 98 18.35 9.79 -13.54
C TYR A 98 17.05 9.29 -14.19
N VAL A 99 16.35 10.17 -14.92
CA VAL A 99 15.15 9.82 -15.70
C VAL A 99 15.50 9.79 -17.18
N PHE A 100 15.16 8.70 -17.87
CA PHE A 100 15.39 8.55 -19.30
C PHE A 100 14.11 8.77 -20.10
N ASP A 101 14.09 9.77 -20.99
CA ASP A 101 12.96 10.03 -21.87
C ASP A 101 12.88 9.04 -23.06
N ASP A 102 14.00 8.76 -23.72
CA ASP A 102 14.05 7.92 -24.93
C ASP A 102 14.36 6.44 -24.62
N THR A 103 13.70 5.54 -25.35
CA THR A 103 14.06 4.12 -25.40
C THR A 103 15.37 3.90 -26.16
N GLY A 104 16.11 2.84 -25.84
CA GLY A 104 17.38 2.53 -26.49
C GLY A 104 18.41 1.82 -25.60
N GLU A 105 19.61 1.64 -26.14
CA GLU A 105 20.76 1.13 -25.39
C GLU A 105 21.57 2.31 -24.81
N TYR A 106 21.88 2.25 -23.52
CA TYR A 106 22.69 3.24 -22.82
C TYR A 106 23.90 2.58 -22.15
N ILE A 107 25.02 3.29 -22.12
CA ILE A 107 26.22 2.90 -21.36
C ILE A 107 26.33 3.87 -20.19
N ILE A 108 26.37 3.31 -18.98
CA ILE A 108 26.55 4.04 -17.73
C ILE A 108 27.98 3.80 -17.27
N THR A 109 28.77 4.86 -17.15
CA THR A 109 30.16 4.79 -16.71
C THR A 109 30.32 5.48 -15.36
N LEU A 110 30.85 4.75 -14.38
CA LEU A 110 31.29 5.30 -13.10
C LEU A 110 32.80 5.48 -13.14
N THR A 111 33.25 6.71 -12.86
CA THR A 111 34.64 7.02 -12.51
C THR A 111 34.71 7.27 -11.01
N VAL A 112 35.61 6.56 -10.32
CA VAL A 112 35.97 6.83 -8.92
C VAL A 112 37.38 7.40 -8.88
N ASP A 113 37.55 8.60 -8.31
CA ASP A 113 38.84 9.29 -8.14
C ASP A 113 39.33 9.13 -6.69
N TYR A 114 40.57 8.62 -6.56
CA TYR A 114 41.29 8.37 -5.31
C TYR A 114 42.42 9.39 -5.09
N GLY A 115 42.32 10.57 -5.72
CA GLY A 115 43.24 11.70 -5.58
C GLY A 115 44.61 11.55 -6.26
N LYS A 116 45.02 10.33 -6.64
CA LYS A 116 46.29 10.04 -7.35
C LYS A 116 46.11 9.20 -8.62
N ASP A 117 45.09 8.35 -8.64
CA ASP A 117 44.64 7.53 -9.75
C ASP A 117 43.11 7.49 -9.72
N SER A 118 42.48 7.12 -10.84
CA SER A 118 41.05 6.83 -10.91
C SER A 118 40.78 5.45 -11.50
N VAL A 119 39.66 4.85 -11.11
CA VAL A 119 39.13 3.61 -11.70
C VAL A 119 37.87 3.97 -12.49
N GLU A 120 37.78 3.47 -13.71
CA GLU A 120 36.60 3.61 -14.57
C GLU A 120 36.00 2.22 -14.83
N ILE A 121 34.69 2.10 -14.63
CA ILE A 121 33.89 0.91 -14.95
C ILE A 121 32.64 1.32 -15.71
N SER A 122 32.23 0.52 -16.69
CA SER A 122 31.01 0.76 -17.47
C SER A 122 30.04 -0.42 -17.40
N ARG A 123 28.75 -0.13 -17.23
CA ARG A 123 27.65 -1.09 -17.26
C ARG A 123 26.63 -0.65 -18.33
N LYS A 124 26.24 -1.59 -19.20
CA LYS A 124 25.23 -1.37 -20.24
C LYS A 124 23.83 -1.60 -19.67
N ILE A 125 22.87 -0.78 -20.09
CA ILE A 125 21.44 -0.92 -19.79
C ILE A 125 20.60 -0.72 -21.06
N TYR A 126 19.35 -1.21 -21.03
CA TYR A 126 18.37 -1.03 -22.10
C TYR A 126 17.13 -0.34 -21.54
N LEU A 127 16.70 0.75 -22.17
CA LEU A 127 15.46 1.47 -21.86
C LEU A 127 14.37 1.07 -22.87
N VAL A 128 13.20 0.72 -22.38
CA VAL A 128 12.07 0.22 -23.18
C VAL A 128 10.75 0.88 -22.79
N GLU A 129 9.85 0.98 -23.77
CA GLU A 129 8.42 1.18 -23.54
C GLU A 129 7.81 -0.20 -23.26
N ILE A 130 7.23 -0.36 -22.07
CA ILE A 130 6.42 -1.53 -21.74
C ILE A 130 4.98 -1.15 -22.05
N ASN A 131 4.33 -1.87 -22.98
CA ASN A 131 2.91 -1.74 -23.25
C ASN A 131 2.14 -1.82 -21.93
N GLN A 132 1.42 -0.75 -21.57
CA GLN A 132 0.92 -0.60 -20.22
C GLN A 132 -0.33 -1.44 -20.02
N SER A 133 -0.21 -2.53 -19.24
CA SER A 133 -1.33 -3.29 -18.67
C SER A 133 -2.08 -2.51 -17.57
N ILE A 134 -1.76 -1.22 -17.43
CA ILE A 134 -2.30 -0.25 -16.48
C ILE A 134 -2.58 1.02 -17.30
N LEU A 135 -3.86 1.30 -17.58
CA LEU A 135 -4.28 2.50 -18.30
C LEU A 135 -4.43 3.64 -17.29
N VAL A 136 -3.70 4.74 -17.45
CA VAL A 136 -3.95 5.96 -16.66
C VAL A 136 -5.22 6.63 -17.20
N THR A 137 -6.23 6.77 -16.34
CA THR A 137 -7.55 7.33 -16.67
C THR A 137 -7.73 8.77 -16.21
N GLY A 138 -7.03 9.17 -15.14
CA GLY A 138 -7.05 10.54 -14.59
C GLY A 138 -5.74 10.90 -13.88
N SER A 139 -5.56 12.17 -13.51
CA SER A 139 -4.37 12.64 -12.79
C SER A 139 -4.60 13.94 -12.04
N TYR A 140 -4.13 14.02 -10.80
CA TYR A 140 -4.42 15.09 -9.85
C TYR A 140 -3.13 15.66 -9.25
N GLU A 141 -2.97 16.98 -9.30
CA GLU A 141 -1.87 17.68 -8.63
C GLU A 141 -2.19 17.86 -7.13
N VAL A 142 -1.28 17.42 -6.27
CA VAL A 142 -1.43 17.49 -4.81
C VAL A 142 -0.14 17.97 -4.14
N THR A 143 -0.26 18.73 -3.05
CA THR A 143 0.85 18.98 -2.12
C THR A 143 0.69 18.08 -0.90
N VAL A 144 1.68 17.23 -0.69
CA VAL A 144 1.77 16.20 0.35
C VAL A 144 2.74 16.66 1.43
N GLY A 145 2.24 16.89 2.64
CA GLY A 145 3.04 17.28 3.80
C GLY A 145 3.33 16.10 4.72
N ILE A 146 4.58 15.98 5.15
CA ILE A 146 5.06 15.03 6.15
C ILE A 146 5.70 15.85 7.26
N GLU A 147 5.22 15.74 8.49
CA GLU A 147 5.75 16.48 9.64
C GLU A 147 6.05 15.54 10.80
N TYR A 148 7.30 15.52 11.27
CA TYR A 148 7.74 14.80 12.46
C TYR A 148 7.98 15.81 13.57
N PHE A 149 7.42 15.58 14.77
CA PHE A 149 7.60 16.46 15.92
C PHE A 149 8.07 15.70 17.17
N ILE A 150 8.84 16.41 18.00
CA ILE A 150 9.37 15.95 19.29
C ILE A 150 9.15 17.03 20.35
N ILE A 151 8.69 16.63 21.54
CA ILE A 151 8.51 17.49 22.71
C ILE A 151 9.21 16.86 23.90
N ASN A 152 10.07 17.63 24.56
CA ASN A 152 10.79 17.17 25.74
C ASN A 152 9.99 17.47 27.03
N ASN A 153 9.30 16.47 27.57
CA ASN A 153 8.57 16.59 28.84
C ASN A 153 9.49 16.43 30.07
N SER A 154 10.77 16.08 29.87
CA SER A 154 11.70 15.75 30.95
C SER A 154 12.18 16.97 31.73
N PRO A 155 12.61 16.80 32.99
CA PRO A 155 13.26 17.86 33.76
C PRO A 155 14.72 18.14 33.32
N LEU A 156 15.25 17.41 32.32
CA LEU A 156 16.59 17.55 31.76
C LEU A 156 16.49 17.69 30.23
N GLY A 157 17.49 18.34 29.62
CA GLY A 157 17.61 18.42 28.16
C GLY A 157 17.97 17.06 27.54
N ILE A 158 17.72 16.95 26.24
CA ILE A 158 18.32 15.94 25.37
C ILE A 158 19.25 16.64 24.38
N GLU A 159 20.32 15.97 23.98
CA GLU A 159 21.42 16.52 23.18
C GLU A 159 21.50 15.80 21.82
N ASP A 160 22.20 16.40 20.85
CA ASP A 160 22.43 15.84 19.51
C ASP A 160 21.14 15.37 18.80
N VAL A 161 20.01 16.10 18.90
CA VAL A 161 18.74 15.64 18.33
C VAL A 161 18.82 15.64 16.80
N VAL A 162 18.70 14.45 16.21
CA VAL A 162 18.61 14.24 14.76
C VAL A 162 17.24 13.67 14.44
N CYS A 163 16.54 14.31 13.51
CA CYS A 163 15.31 13.82 12.92
C CYS A 163 15.59 13.27 11.52
N MET A 164 14.92 12.18 11.17
CA MET A 164 15.08 11.45 9.92
C MET A 164 13.70 11.19 9.32
N VAL A 165 13.41 11.78 8.16
CA VAL A 165 12.08 11.80 7.53
C VAL A 165 12.14 11.11 6.18
N GLN A 166 11.21 10.21 5.89
CA GLN A 166 11.12 9.53 4.59
C GLN A 166 10.68 10.51 3.50
N VAL A 167 11.31 10.44 2.33
CA VAL A 167 11.02 11.33 1.20
C VAL A 167 10.21 10.56 0.14
N PRO A 168 9.02 11.03 -0.27
CA PRO A 168 8.26 10.45 -1.37
C PRO A 168 9.09 10.35 -2.66
N GLN A 169 8.91 9.27 -3.43
CA GLN A 169 9.62 9.03 -4.69
C GLN A 169 8.69 8.81 -5.88
N THR A 170 9.18 8.98 -7.11
CA THR A 170 8.38 8.79 -8.33
C THR A 170 8.23 7.30 -8.69
N TYR A 171 7.01 6.79 -8.69
CA TYR A 171 6.68 5.40 -9.02
C TYR A 171 5.57 5.36 -10.10
N ARG A 172 5.96 5.49 -11.38
CA ARG A 172 4.99 5.53 -12.50
C ARG A 172 4.41 4.15 -12.85
N PRO A 173 3.08 4.02 -13.02
CA PRO A 173 2.14 5.13 -13.28
C PRO A 173 1.59 5.82 -12.04
N PHE A 174 1.53 5.13 -10.89
CA PHE A 174 0.73 5.51 -9.72
C PHE A 174 1.00 6.92 -9.17
N GLN A 175 2.28 7.32 -9.05
CA GLN A 175 2.65 8.65 -8.55
C GLN A 175 3.89 9.25 -9.24
N VAL A 176 3.94 10.58 -9.27
CA VAL A 176 5.10 11.39 -9.69
C VAL A 176 5.36 12.45 -8.63
N ILE A 177 6.62 12.64 -8.25
CA ILE A 177 7.05 13.69 -7.32
C ILE A 177 7.77 14.77 -8.13
N ASN A 178 7.21 15.98 -8.15
CA ASN A 178 7.70 17.09 -8.97
C ASN A 178 8.76 17.93 -8.25
N SER A 179 8.58 18.17 -6.94
CA SER A 179 9.60 18.76 -6.06
C SER A 179 9.28 18.51 -4.59
N CYS A 180 10.29 18.53 -3.72
CA CYS A 180 10.12 18.52 -2.27
C CYS A 180 10.84 19.72 -1.63
N LYS A 181 10.31 20.25 -0.53
CA LYS A 181 10.81 21.43 0.19
C LYS A 181 10.63 21.23 1.70
N SER A 182 11.58 21.67 2.53
CA SER A 182 11.53 21.48 3.99
C SER A 182 11.46 22.82 4.76
N ASN A 183 11.35 22.77 6.10
CA ASN A 183 11.58 23.95 6.95
C ASN A 183 13.06 24.37 7.04
N TYR A 184 13.99 23.51 6.64
CA TYR A 184 15.42 23.76 6.64
C TYR A 184 15.92 24.16 5.24
N GLY A 185 16.93 25.03 5.19
CA GLY A 185 17.43 25.62 3.94
C GLY A 185 18.19 24.65 3.05
N GLU A 186 18.80 23.63 3.65
CA GLU A 186 19.46 22.50 3.00
C GLU A 186 19.06 21.23 3.76
N MET A 187 19.14 20.07 3.10
CA MET A 187 18.66 18.78 3.58
C MET A 187 19.69 17.72 3.20
N ASP A 188 20.24 16.99 4.18
CA ASP A 188 21.16 15.89 3.92
C ASP A 188 20.34 14.67 3.42
N GLU A 189 20.51 14.26 2.16
CA GLU A 189 19.89 13.04 1.62
C GLU A 189 20.72 11.79 1.96
N VAL A 190 20.09 10.80 2.59
CA VAL A 190 20.65 9.47 2.85
C VAL A 190 19.86 8.43 2.05
N TYR A 191 20.57 7.60 1.28
CA TYR A 191 20.00 6.52 0.49
C TYR A 191 20.24 5.18 1.21
N SER A 192 19.18 4.50 1.64
CA SER A 192 19.29 3.15 2.22
C SER A 192 19.77 2.13 1.18
N ASP A 193 20.11 0.92 1.63
CA ASP A 193 20.48 -0.19 0.74
C ASP A 193 19.27 -0.71 -0.06
N ASP A 194 18.06 -0.41 0.41
CA ASP A 194 16.79 -0.62 -0.30
C ASP A 194 16.42 0.55 -1.23
N TYR A 195 17.26 1.58 -1.35
CA TYR A 195 17.06 2.77 -2.19
C TYR A 195 15.86 3.64 -1.77
N ASN A 196 15.48 3.63 -0.49
CA ASN A 196 14.63 4.68 0.07
C ASN A 196 15.46 5.95 0.29
N ILE A 197 14.91 7.12 -0.08
CA ILE A 197 15.51 8.43 0.21
C ILE A 197 15.00 8.89 1.59
N ILE A 198 15.94 9.21 2.47
CA ILE A 198 15.66 9.68 3.83
C ILE A 198 16.37 11.01 4.04
N ALA A 199 15.58 12.02 4.41
CA ALA A 199 16.04 13.36 4.74
C ALA A 199 16.51 13.41 6.19
N LYS A 200 17.77 13.80 6.40
CA LYS A 200 18.34 14.02 7.73
C LYS A 200 18.30 15.50 8.10
N PHE A 201 17.76 15.78 9.29
CA PHE A 201 17.67 17.11 9.89
C PHE A 201 18.36 17.11 11.25
N ASN A 202 19.39 17.94 11.40
CA ASN A 202 20.06 18.14 12.68
C ASN A 202 19.30 19.25 13.45
N LEU A 203 18.55 18.88 14.48
CA LEU A 203 17.70 19.80 15.25
C LEU A 203 18.46 20.48 16.41
N GLY A 204 19.61 19.92 16.82
CA GLY A 204 20.43 20.44 17.93
C GLY A 204 19.95 19.94 19.29
N ASP A 205 20.26 20.65 20.36
CA ASP A 205 19.85 20.28 21.72
C ASP A 205 18.41 20.73 21.99
N LEU A 206 17.63 19.92 22.72
CA LEU A 206 16.24 20.20 23.07
C LEU A 206 16.05 20.32 24.60
N PRO A 207 15.98 21.56 25.14
CA PRO A 207 15.82 21.81 26.58
C PRO A 207 14.52 21.27 27.20
N PRO A 208 14.42 21.22 28.54
CA PRO A 208 13.18 20.89 29.26
C PRO A 208 11.99 21.74 28.85
N GLY A 209 10.90 21.11 28.41
CA GLY A 209 9.66 21.76 27.99
C GLY A 209 9.65 22.35 26.59
N GLU A 210 10.76 22.27 25.85
CA GLU A 210 10.85 22.75 24.46
C GLU A 210 10.35 21.70 23.46
N SER A 211 10.08 22.15 22.23
CA SER A 211 9.64 21.28 21.11
C SER A 211 10.33 21.65 19.80
N ALA A 212 10.55 20.66 18.94
CA ALA A 212 11.12 20.85 17.61
C ALA A 212 10.39 19.98 16.57
N ASN A 213 10.43 20.39 15.31
CA ASN A 213 9.84 19.65 14.19
C ASN A 213 10.71 19.69 12.93
N ALA A 214 10.62 18.63 12.13
CA ALA A 214 11.07 18.62 10.74
C ALA A 214 9.84 18.36 9.86
N TYR A 215 9.66 19.15 8.80
CA TYR A 215 8.64 18.87 7.80
C TYR A 215 9.21 18.83 6.39
N ILE A 216 8.56 18.07 5.52
CA ILE A 216 8.76 18.06 4.07
C ILE A 216 7.39 18.23 3.42
N ASN A 217 7.26 19.20 2.52
CA ASN A 217 6.13 19.33 1.62
C ASN A 217 6.60 18.97 0.21
N CYS A 218 5.98 17.97 -0.40
CA CYS A 218 6.25 17.55 -1.76
C CYS A 218 5.06 17.87 -2.68
N ASP A 219 5.35 18.56 -3.77
CA ASP A 219 4.40 18.78 -4.86
C ASP A 219 4.44 17.55 -5.77
N ALA A 220 3.30 16.88 -5.95
CA ALA A 220 3.18 15.57 -6.56
C ALA A 220 1.99 15.48 -7.52
N VAL A 221 2.00 14.45 -8.36
CA VAL A 221 0.86 14.02 -9.18
C VAL A 221 0.47 12.62 -8.75
N LEU A 222 -0.79 12.44 -8.35
CA LEU A 222 -1.43 11.14 -8.18
C LEU A 222 -2.17 10.76 -9.46
N CYS A 223 -2.09 9.50 -9.89
CA CYS A 223 -2.80 9.02 -11.07
C CYS A 223 -3.98 8.12 -10.70
N GLU A 224 -5.08 8.29 -11.42
CA GLU A 224 -6.17 7.33 -11.54
C GLU A 224 -5.82 6.30 -12.61
N TYR A 225 -6.17 5.03 -12.40
CA TYR A 225 -5.78 3.95 -13.31
C TYR A 225 -6.72 2.74 -13.30
N GLU A 226 -6.81 2.09 -14.46
CA GLU A 226 -7.49 0.80 -14.67
C GLU A 226 -6.48 -0.30 -15.04
N TYR A 227 -6.62 -1.49 -14.45
CA TYR A 227 -5.84 -2.66 -14.86
C TYR A 227 -6.48 -3.35 -16.07
N LEU A 228 -5.80 -3.30 -17.22
CA LEU A 228 -6.25 -3.96 -18.44
C LEU A 228 -6.06 -5.48 -18.32
N ARG A 229 -7.06 -6.20 -17.78
CA ARG A 229 -7.03 -7.67 -17.62
C ARG A 229 -6.69 -8.35 -18.96
N THR A 230 -5.44 -8.83 -19.07
CA THR A 230 -4.89 -9.50 -20.25
C THR A 230 -5.54 -10.88 -20.44
N GLY A 231 -6.64 -10.92 -21.19
CA GLY A 231 -7.48 -12.11 -21.33
C GLY A 231 -6.74 -13.39 -21.78
N ASN A 232 -7.28 -14.52 -21.30
CA ASN A 232 -6.72 -15.88 -21.38
C ASN A 232 -6.13 -16.22 -22.76
N GLY A 233 -4.81 -16.11 -22.92
CA GLY A 233 -4.14 -16.38 -24.19
C GLY A 233 -2.67 -15.97 -24.26
N LEU A 234 -2.25 -14.96 -23.49
CA LEU A 234 -0.83 -14.69 -23.25
C LEU A 234 -0.35 -15.60 -22.12
N ASN A 235 0.51 -16.56 -22.44
CA ASN A 235 1.12 -17.47 -21.46
C ASN A 235 2.29 -16.77 -20.75
N VAL A 236 1.99 -15.79 -19.90
CA VAL A 236 2.99 -14.95 -19.23
C VAL A 236 3.42 -15.61 -17.91
N SER A 237 4.62 -16.16 -17.89
CA SER A 237 5.24 -16.70 -16.68
C SER A 237 6.30 -15.75 -16.11
N TYR A 238 6.66 -15.91 -14.84
CA TYR A 238 7.87 -15.27 -14.30
C TYR A 238 9.11 -15.68 -15.10
N ASN A 239 10.06 -14.75 -15.26
CA ASN A 239 11.38 -15.04 -15.82
C ASN A 239 12.18 -15.87 -14.78
N PRO A 240 12.67 -17.09 -15.11
CA PRO A 240 13.45 -17.90 -14.16
C PRO A 240 14.79 -17.28 -13.73
N GLY A 241 15.25 -16.21 -14.38
CA GLY A 241 16.42 -15.42 -13.95
C GLY A 241 16.11 -14.26 -12.99
N ASP A 242 14.83 -13.95 -12.77
CA ASP A 242 14.40 -12.76 -12.01
C ASP A 242 14.83 -12.85 -10.54
N LYS A 243 15.73 -11.96 -10.11
CA LYS A 243 16.23 -11.92 -8.74
C LYS A 243 15.12 -11.64 -7.71
N ASP A 244 14.11 -10.86 -8.09
CA ASP A 244 12.97 -10.56 -7.22
C ASP A 244 12.20 -11.84 -6.86
N LEU A 245 12.14 -12.82 -7.76
CA LEU A 245 11.43 -14.09 -7.54
C LEU A 245 12.04 -14.90 -6.39
N THR A 246 13.36 -14.86 -6.20
CA THR A 246 14.00 -15.55 -5.06
C THR A 246 13.91 -14.73 -3.78
N LEU A 247 14.01 -13.40 -3.89
CA LEU A 247 14.03 -12.50 -2.75
C LEU A 247 12.66 -12.38 -2.07
N TYR A 248 11.60 -12.11 -2.84
CA TYR A 248 10.27 -11.81 -2.31
C TYR A 248 9.31 -13.00 -2.32
N THR A 249 9.78 -14.24 -2.42
CA THR A 249 9.00 -15.45 -2.06
C THR A 249 9.54 -16.17 -0.81
N GLY A 250 10.70 -15.75 -0.28
CA GLY A 250 11.25 -16.29 0.96
C GLY A 250 10.45 -15.90 2.21
N ALA A 251 10.59 -16.67 3.29
CA ALA A 251 10.05 -16.32 4.60
C ALA A 251 10.94 -15.30 5.33
N GLU A 252 10.33 -14.44 6.13
CA GLU A 252 10.99 -13.46 7.01
C GLU A 252 10.65 -13.74 8.49
N TYR A 253 10.93 -12.82 9.41
CA TYR A 253 10.61 -13.02 10.82
C TYR A 253 9.10 -12.99 11.07
N TYR A 254 8.42 -11.91 10.69
CA TYR A 254 6.96 -11.78 10.85
C TYR A 254 6.16 -12.35 9.66
N ILE A 255 6.78 -12.43 8.47
CA ILE A 255 6.20 -13.04 7.27
C ILE A 255 6.63 -14.52 7.22
N ASP A 256 6.09 -15.32 8.14
CA ASP A 256 6.40 -16.75 8.29
C ASP A 256 5.63 -17.61 7.27
N SER A 257 5.83 -17.30 5.98
CA SER A 257 5.19 -18.00 4.85
C SER A 257 5.47 -19.51 4.84
N ASP A 258 6.63 -19.92 5.36
CA ASP A 258 7.02 -21.32 5.43
C ASP A 258 6.31 -22.12 6.54
N SER A 259 5.49 -21.46 7.37
CA SER A 259 4.73 -22.09 8.45
C SER A 259 3.67 -23.08 7.95
N ARG A 260 3.35 -24.08 8.79
CA ARG A 260 2.39 -25.14 8.42
C ARG A 260 0.99 -24.61 8.13
N GLN A 261 0.59 -23.54 8.82
CA GLN A 261 -0.75 -22.95 8.70
C GLN A 261 -0.92 -22.25 7.36
N ILE A 262 -0.02 -21.31 7.03
CA ILE A 262 0.02 -20.64 5.72
C ILE A 262 0.06 -21.67 4.57
N LYS A 263 0.95 -22.67 4.66
CA LYS A 263 1.02 -23.81 3.71
C LYS A 263 -0.29 -24.55 3.52
N SER A 264 -1.01 -24.83 4.60
CA SER A 264 -2.31 -25.52 4.52
C SER A 264 -3.41 -24.64 3.95
N THR A 265 -3.37 -23.33 4.22
CA THR A 265 -4.32 -22.35 3.67
C THR A 265 -4.10 -22.16 2.18
N VAL A 266 -2.87 -21.82 1.74
CA VAL A 266 -2.55 -21.62 0.31
C VAL A 266 -2.98 -22.83 -0.51
N LYS A 267 -2.61 -24.05 -0.09
CA LYS A 267 -3.04 -25.27 -0.78
C LYS A 267 -4.58 -25.42 -0.88
N THR A 268 -5.32 -24.95 0.11
CA THR A 268 -6.80 -25.08 0.15
C THR A 268 -7.49 -24.01 -0.69
N VAL A 269 -6.98 -22.77 -0.67
CA VAL A 269 -7.56 -21.61 -1.37
C VAL A 269 -7.19 -21.59 -2.86
N VAL A 270 -5.94 -21.92 -3.18
CA VAL A 270 -5.43 -21.94 -4.57
C VAL A 270 -5.93 -23.19 -5.30
N GLY A 271 -5.91 -24.35 -4.65
CA GLY A 271 -6.30 -25.62 -5.25
C GLY A 271 -5.36 -26.03 -6.39
N GLU A 272 -5.92 -26.24 -7.58
CA GLU A 272 -5.19 -26.64 -8.80
C GLU A 272 -4.94 -25.43 -9.75
N GLU A 273 -5.05 -24.20 -9.25
CA GLU A 273 -4.82 -23.00 -10.06
C GLU A 273 -3.34 -22.76 -10.35
N THR A 274 -3.06 -22.15 -11.51
CA THR A 274 -1.69 -21.91 -12.00
C THR A 274 -1.46 -20.49 -12.53
N GLU A 275 -2.51 -19.69 -12.77
CA GLU A 275 -2.38 -18.31 -13.24
C GLU A 275 -2.14 -17.33 -12.06
N PRO A 276 -0.96 -16.67 -11.93
CA PRO A 276 -0.61 -15.91 -10.72
C PRO A 276 -1.60 -14.78 -10.35
N MET A 277 -2.28 -14.19 -11.33
CA MET A 277 -3.32 -13.17 -11.08
C MET A 277 -4.54 -13.79 -10.37
N LEU A 278 -5.04 -14.93 -10.85
CA LEU A 278 -6.18 -15.64 -10.24
C LEU A 278 -5.81 -16.28 -8.89
N ILE A 279 -4.53 -16.64 -8.71
CA ILE A 279 -3.99 -17.07 -7.42
C ILE A 279 -4.03 -15.92 -6.41
N ALA A 280 -3.52 -14.74 -6.79
CA ALA A 280 -3.54 -13.55 -5.94
C ALA A 280 -4.96 -13.09 -5.60
N GLU A 281 -5.87 -13.11 -6.58
CA GLU A 281 -7.30 -12.79 -6.42
C GLU A 281 -7.96 -13.66 -5.34
N ARG A 282 -7.81 -15.00 -5.42
CA ARG A 282 -8.38 -15.90 -4.40
C ARG A 282 -7.75 -15.74 -3.02
N LEU A 283 -6.45 -15.40 -2.95
CA LEU A 283 -5.77 -15.15 -1.68
C LEU A 283 -6.19 -13.80 -1.08
N TYR A 284 -6.48 -12.79 -1.90
CA TYR A 284 -7.04 -11.50 -1.49
C TYR A 284 -8.43 -11.72 -0.89
N ASP A 285 -9.32 -12.39 -1.65
CA ASP A 285 -10.67 -12.72 -1.20
C ASP A 285 -10.65 -13.51 0.11
N TYR A 286 -9.72 -14.46 0.26
CA TYR A 286 -9.57 -15.22 1.50
C TYR A 286 -9.18 -14.34 2.69
N VAL A 287 -8.31 -13.34 2.52
CA VAL A 287 -7.94 -12.44 3.63
C VAL A 287 -9.08 -11.46 3.93
N ALA A 288 -9.62 -10.79 2.90
CA ALA A 288 -10.69 -9.81 3.04
C ALA A 288 -11.94 -10.39 3.72
N ASN A 289 -12.45 -11.53 3.25
CA ASN A 289 -13.65 -12.18 3.83
C ASN A 289 -13.38 -12.93 5.16
N ARG A 290 -12.19 -12.81 5.77
CA ARG A 290 -11.81 -13.59 6.96
C ARG A 290 -11.21 -12.75 8.10
N MET A 291 -10.66 -11.58 7.79
CA MET A 291 -10.08 -10.65 8.74
C MET A 291 -11.09 -9.56 9.11
N VAL A 292 -11.26 -9.32 10.42
CA VAL A 292 -12.02 -8.19 10.97
C VAL A 292 -11.05 -7.07 11.37
N TYR A 293 -11.42 -5.81 11.14
CA TYR A 293 -10.56 -4.69 11.51
C TYR A 293 -10.44 -4.51 13.03
N ASP A 294 -9.28 -4.03 13.50
CA ASP A 294 -8.93 -3.94 14.92
C ASP A 294 -8.81 -2.49 15.41
N GLU A 295 -9.96 -1.82 15.51
CA GLU A 295 -10.07 -0.45 16.01
C GLU A 295 -9.48 -0.31 17.43
N GLU A 296 -9.74 -1.27 18.32
CA GLU A 296 -9.19 -1.29 19.69
C GLU A 296 -7.65 -1.24 19.67
N LYS A 297 -6.99 -2.04 18.83
CA LYS A 297 -5.52 -2.03 18.66
C LYS A 297 -4.99 -0.69 18.11
N LEU A 298 -5.79 -0.01 17.28
CA LEU A 298 -5.47 1.31 16.74
C LEU A 298 -5.60 2.41 17.80
N GLU A 299 -6.68 2.41 18.59
CA GLU A 299 -6.92 3.35 19.71
C GLU A 299 -5.88 3.21 20.82
N GLU A 300 -5.56 1.97 21.23
CA GLU A 300 -4.50 1.69 22.22
C GLU A 300 -3.08 2.03 21.69
N LYS A 301 -2.94 2.41 20.42
CA LYS A 301 -1.69 2.71 19.71
C LYS A 301 -0.62 1.60 19.87
N VAL A 302 -1.04 0.33 19.86
CA VAL A 302 -0.17 -0.84 20.12
C VAL A 302 0.72 -1.17 18.91
N LYS A 303 1.93 -0.60 18.91
CA LYS A 303 2.94 -0.71 17.81
C LYS A 303 3.65 -2.08 17.72
N SER A 304 2.96 -3.19 17.96
CA SER A 304 3.55 -4.55 17.87
C SER A 304 3.10 -5.29 16.59
N TYR A 305 4.09 -5.67 15.77
CA TYR A 305 3.93 -6.62 14.68
C TYR A 305 3.63 -8.04 15.22
N ARG A 306 2.97 -8.86 14.40
CA ARG A 306 2.60 -10.26 14.70
C ARG A 306 3.04 -11.16 13.56
N TYR A 307 3.22 -12.45 13.84
CA TYR A 307 3.50 -13.45 12.80
C TYR A 307 2.25 -13.66 11.92
N ALA A 308 2.42 -13.91 10.62
CA ALA A 308 1.32 -14.23 9.72
C ALA A 308 0.52 -15.46 10.20
N SER A 309 1.20 -16.45 10.80
CA SER A 309 0.56 -17.58 11.48
C SER A 309 -0.31 -17.17 12.68
N ASP A 310 0.08 -16.20 13.50
CA ASP A 310 -0.77 -15.70 14.58
C ASP A 310 -1.96 -14.89 14.04
N ILE A 311 -1.72 -14.07 13.01
CA ILE A 311 -2.75 -13.23 12.39
C ILE A 311 -3.86 -14.09 11.78
N ILE A 312 -3.54 -15.10 10.96
CA ILE A 312 -4.53 -16.00 10.33
C ILE A 312 -5.33 -16.83 11.36
N ASN A 313 -4.73 -17.18 12.51
CA ASN A 313 -5.45 -17.84 13.59
C ASN A 313 -6.41 -16.88 14.32
N SER A 314 -6.04 -15.61 14.47
CA SER A 314 -6.86 -14.60 15.14
C SER A 314 -8.03 -14.10 14.29
N GLY A 315 -7.83 -13.90 12.98
CA GLY A 315 -8.83 -13.31 12.10
C GLY A 315 -9.23 -11.86 12.46
N LYS A 316 -8.37 -11.12 13.17
CA LYS A 316 -8.57 -9.71 13.53
C LYS A 316 -7.23 -8.95 13.40
N GLY A 317 -7.21 -7.72 12.91
CA GLY A 317 -5.99 -6.90 12.88
C GLY A 317 -6.14 -5.50 12.26
N VAL A 318 -5.04 -4.73 12.22
CA VAL A 318 -4.96 -3.44 11.49
C VAL A 318 -4.28 -3.63 10.13
N CYS A 319 -4.22 -2.59 9.28
CA CYS A 319 -3.66 -2.65 7.92
C CYS A 319 -2.31 -3.39 7.80
N THR A 320 -1.40 -3.16 8.75
CA THR A 320 -0.11 -3.86 8.84
C THR A 320 -0.25 -5.38 9.02
N ASP A 321 -1.22 -5.84 9.82
CA ASP A 321 -1.48 -7.28 9.99
C ASP A 321 -2.10 -7.88 8.71
N TYR A 322 -3.02 -7.17 8.04
CA TYR A 322 -3.59 -7.60 6.75
C TYR A 322 -2.48 -7.77 5.70
N ALA A 323 -1.58 -6.79 5.59
CA ALA A 323 -0.46 -6.82 4.66
C ALA A 323 0.52 -7.97 4.96
N ILE A 324 0.94 -8.14 6.22
CA ILE A 324 1.81 -9.27 6.64
C ILE A 324 1.20 -10.62 6.25
N LEU A 325 -0.11 -10.82 6.49
CA LEU A 325 -0.80 -12.07 6.15
C LEU A 325 -0.89 -12.28 4.63
N PHE A 326 -1.33 -11.27 3.87
CA PHE A 326 -1.48 -11.41 2.42
C PHE A 326 -0.13 -11.66 1.73
N ILE A 327 0.95 -11.01 2.18
CA ILE A 327 2.31 -11.31 1.69
C ILE A 327 2.66 -12.76 2.00
N ALA A 328 2.50 -13.23 3.24
CA ALA A 328 2.88 -14.60 3.60
C ALA A 328 2.16 -15.66 2.75
N LEU A 329 0.88 -15.45 2.46
CA LEU A 329 0.08 -16.28 1.56
C LEU A 329 0.59 -16.23 0.11
N CYS A 330 0.82 -15.03 -0.44
CA CYS A 330 1.35 -14.85 -1.80
C CYS A 330 2.72 -15.51 -1.98
N ARG A 331 3.61 -15.36 -0.99
CA ARG A 331 4.98 -15.89 -1.04
C ARG A 331 5.02 -17.41 -1.07
N GLU A 332 4.23 -18.09 -0.24
CA GLU A 332 4.10 -19.56 -0.28
C GLU A 332 3.40 -20.03 -1.58
N ALA A 333 2.55 -19.20 -2.19
CA ALA A 333 2.00 -19.45 -3.52
C ALA A 333 2.98 -19.16 -4.68
N GLY A 334 4.22 -18.76 -4.38
CA GLY A 334 5.25 -18.45 -5.39
C GLY A 334 5.11 -17.08 -6.06
N ILE A 335 4.25 -16.21 -5.55
CA ILE A 335 4.06 -14.84 -6.03
C ILE A 335 5.03 -13.92 -5.27
N PRO A 336 5.92 -13.18 -5.94
CA PRO A 336 6.81 -12.23 -5.27
C PRO A 336 5.96 -11.11 -4.64
N ALA A 337 6.06 -10.93 -3.32
CA ALA A 337 5.23 -9.99 -2.58
C ALA A 337 6.04 -9.28 -1.50
N LYS A 338 5.84 -7.97 -1.35
CA LYS A 338 6.56 -7.12 -0.39
C LYS A 338 5.62 -6.16 0.32
N PHE A 339 6.01 -5.79 1.53
CA PHE A 339 5.34 -4.79 2.34
C PHE A 339 5.59 -3.39 1.75
N VAL A 340 4.65 -2.47 1.93
CA VAL A 340 4.76 -1.06 1.54
C VAL A 340 4.17 -0.21 2.65
N GLN A 341 4.81 0.93 2.96
CA GLN A 341 4.23 1.97 3.81
C GLN A 341 4.07 3.28 3.05
N GLY A 342 3.07 4.05 3.43
CA GLY A 342 2.85 5.36 2.85
C GLY A 342 1.71 6.14 3.50
N ILE A 343 1.17 7.06 2.72
CA ILE A 343 0.17 8.02 3.16
C ILE A 343 -1.20 7.57 2.65
N PRO A 344 -2.21 7.41 3.53
CA PRO A 344 -3.59 7.15 3.10
C PRO A 344 -4.19 8.45 2.55
N ALA A 345 -3.89 8.76 1.28
CA ALA A 345 -4.24 10.03 0.66
C ALA A 345 -5.75 10.33 0.76
N PHE A 346 -6.55 9.29 0.51
CA PHE A 346 -8.01 9.32 0.58
C PHE A 346 -8.52 9.59 2.01
N SER A 347 -8.14 8.76 3.00
CA SER A 347 -8.56 8.94 4.41
C SER A 347 -8.07 10.26 5.04
N ILE A 348 -6.99 10.85 4.55
CA ILE A 348 -6.56 12.19 4.97
C ILE A 348 -7.51 13.27 4.49
N LEU A 349 -8.02 13.16 3.25
CA LEU A 349 -8.98 14.10 2.67
C LEU A 349 -10.40 13.90 3.23
N GLU A 350 -10.79 12.64 3.46
CA GLU A 350 -12.09 12.25 4.02
C GLU A 350 -12.16 12.43 5.55
N ASP A 351 -11.57 11.51 6.30
CA ASP A 351 -11.65 11.47 7.78
C ASP A 351 -10.83 12.57 8.43
N GLY A 352 -9.59 12.75 7.92
CA GLY A 352 -8.57 13.63 8.48
C GLY A 352 -8.80 15.12 8.23
N LYS A 353 -9.74 15.49 7.36
CA LYS A 353 -10.04 16.90 6.99
C LYS A 353 -8.77 17.65 6.54
N GLY A 354 -7.87 16.95 5.85
CA GLY A 354 -6.57 17.40 5.40
C GLY A 354 -5.37 16.94 6.26
N SER A 355 -5.56 16.20 7.37
CA SER A 355 -4.44 15.66 8.17
C SER A 355 -4.74 14.42 9.02
N LEU A 356 -3.78 13.48 9.15
CA LEU A 356 -3.83 12.34 10.09
C LEU A 356 -2.52 12.14 10.87
N GLU A 357 -2.61 11.58 12.09
CA GLU A 357 -1.46 11.23 12.95
C GLU A 357 -0.83 9.86 12.67
N TYR A 358 -1.29 9.16 11.63
CA TYR A 358 -0.86 7.80 11.31
C TYR A 358 -0.68 7.62 9.80
N GLY A 359 0.29 6.78 9.43
CA GLY A 359 0.50 6.32 8.06
C GLY A 359 -0.28 5.02 7.81
N HIS A 360 -0.21 4.54 6.58
CA HIS A 360 -0.90 3.33 6.13
C HIS A 360 0.08 2.29 5.59
N ALA A 361 -0.36 1.03 5.55
CA ALA A 361 0.46 -0.10 5.12
C ALA A 361 -0.34 -1.04 4.21
N TRP A 362 0.26 -1.41 3.09
CA TRP A 362 -0.34 -2.30 2.09
C TRP A 362 0.72 -3.22 1.47
N VAL A 363 0.38 -3.88 0.36
CA VAL A 363 1.24 -4.86 -0.31
C VAL A 363 1.49 -4.45 -1.74
N GLU A 364 2.70 -4.66 -2.23
CA GLU A 364 2.95 -4.75 -3.66
C GLU A 364 3.25 -6.20 -4.03
N ILE A 365 2.56 -6.72 -5.06
CA ILE A 365 2.79 -8.04 -5.64
C ILE A 365 3.39 -7.92 -7.04
N LYS A 366 4.31 -8.79 -7.43
CA LYS A 366 4.86 -8.83 -8.78
C LYS A 366 4.02 -9.78 -9.63
N LEU A 367 3.28 -9.25 -10.61
CA LEU A 367 2.47 -10.05 -11.54
C LEU A 367 3.11 -10.08 -12.95
N PRO A 368 3.19 -11.25 -13.60
CA PRO A 368 3.74 -11.36 -14.96
C PRO A 368 2.94 -10.49 -15.94
N GLY A 369 3.62 -9.59 -16.65
CA GLY A 369 2.98 -8.68 -17.62
C GLY A 369 2.43 -7.37 -17.04
N TYR A 370 2.38 -7.22 -15.71
CA TYR A 370 1.98 -5.96 -15.04
C TYR A 370 3.17 -5.29 -14.32
N GLY A 371 4.13 -6.08 -13.82
CA GLY A 371 5.23 -5.60 -12.99
C GLY A 371 4.87 -5.66 -11.51
N TRP A 372 5.35 -4.70 -10.71
CA TRP A 372 4.90 -4.53 -9.32
C TRP A 372 3.56 -3.79 -9.31
N VAL A 373 2.58 -4.37 -8.62
CA VAL A 373 1.17 -3.95 -8.56
C VAL A 373 0.81 -3.73 -7.09
N PRO A 374 0.41 -2.51 -6.68
CA PRO A 374 -0.07 -2.26 -5.33
C PRO A 374 -1.47 -2.85 -5.14
N VAL A 375 -1.69 -3.41 -3.94
CA VAL A 375 -2.91 -4.06 -3.49
C VAL A 375 -3.08 -3.76 -1.99
N ASP A 376 -4.24 -3.22 -1.59
CA ASP A 376 -4.59 -2.90 -0.21
C ASP A 376 -5.90 -3.54 0.23
N ILE A 377 -5.74 -4.77 0.73
CA ILE A 377 -6.76 -5.60 1.39
C ILE A 377 -7.46 -4.93 2.59
N THR A 378 -7.04 -3.73 3.00
CA THR A 378 -7.68 -2.95 4.07
C THR A 378 -8.75 -1.97 3.57
N THR A 379 -8.54 -1.33 2.41
CA THR A 379 -9.43 -0.24 1.92
C THR A 379 -9.96 -0.44 0.49
N GLU A 380 -9.41 -1.37 -0.28
CA GLU A 380 -9.91 -1.68 -1.63
C GLU A 380 -11.26 -2.41 -1.60
N SER A 381 -12.16 -2.05 -2.51
CA SER A 381 -13.45 -2.72 -2.68
C SER A 381 -13.33 -4.13 -3.29
N GLY A 382 -12.19 -4.45 -3.91
CA GLY A 382 -11.87 -5.76 -4.48
C GLY A 382 -10.41 -5.85 -4.94
N PHE A 383 -9.97 -7.05 -5.33
CA PHE A 383 -8.59 -7.29 -5.77
C PHE A 383 -8.23 -6.50 -7.03
N MET A 384 -7.13 -5.73 -6.97
CA MET A 384 -6.69 -4.83 -8.05
C MET A 384 -7.80 -3.88 -8.49
N SER A 385 -8.48 -3.29 -7.51
CA SER A 385 -9.37 -2.15 -7.70
C SER A 385 -8.55 -0.87 -7.91
N TYR A 386 -9.23 0.28 -7.84
CA TYR A 386 -8.61 1.58 -8.02
C TYR A 386 -8.52 2.34 -6.66
N ASN A 387 -7.34 2.89 -6.34
CA ASN A 387 -7.05 3.56 -5.05
C ASN A 387 -5.92 4.62 -5.19
N TYR A 388 -5.92 5.67 -4.37
CA TYR A 388 -4.88 6.72 -4.35
C TYR A 388 -3.68 6.34 -3.47
N TYR A 389 -2.80 5.46 -3.96
CA TYR A 389 -1.57 5.10 -3.26
C TYR A 389 -0.51 6.23 -3.30
N LEU A 390 -0.31 6.93 -2.18
CA LEU A 390 0.91 7.73 -1.91
C LEU A 390 1.96 6.86 -1.22
N ASN A 391 2.66 6.03 -1.99
CA ASN A 391 3.79 5.21 -1.53
C ASN A 391 4.93 6.12 -1.01
N LEU A 392 5.33 5.96 0.25
CA LEU A 392 6.53 6.59 0.81
C LEU A 392 7.73 5.63 0.74
N GLU A 393 7.52 4.38 1.14
CA GLU A 393 8.56 3.37 1.25
C GLU A 393 8.22 2.13 0.42
N THR A 394 8.93 1.96 -0.69
CA THR A 394 9.08 0.65 -1.33
C THR A 394 10.24 -0.07 -0.66
N TYR A 395 9.99 -0.83 0.40
CA TYR A 395 11.02 -1.72 0.94
C TYR A 395 11.44 -2.72 -0.15
N LYS A 396 12.71 -2.67 -0.55
CA LYS A 396 13.35 -3.79 -1.25
C LYS A 396 13.72 -4.87 -0.22
N GLY A 397 14.70 -5.72 -0.55
CA GLY A 397 15.28 -6.66 0.39
C GLY A 397 14.27 -7.63 0.99
N SER A 398 14.56 -8.09 2.19
CA SER A 398 13.70 -8.92 3.02
C SER A 398 12.91 -8.10 4.04
N GLY A 399 12.40 -6.93 3.60
CA GLY A 399 11.41 -6.11 4.27
C GLY A 399 11.80 -5.51 5.63
N VAL A 400 10.80 -4.90 6.27
CA VAL A 400 10.84 -4.37 7.66
C VAL A 400 11.16 -5.45 8.70
N PHE A 401 11.09 -6.72 8.32
CA PHE A 401 10.95 -7.87 9.21
C PHE A 401 12.13 -8.85 9.16
N TYR A 402 13.33 -8.39 8.79
CA TYR A 402 14.51 -9.25 8.73
C TYR A 402 15.25 -9.42 10.09
N ARG A 403 16.21 -10.35 10.09
CA ARG A 403 16.90 -10.86 11.28
C ARG A 403 17.81 -9.84 11.96
N SER A 404 17.32 -9.24 13.03
CA SER A 404 18.15 -9.05 14.23
C SER A 404 17.35 -9.11 15.53
N LEU A 405 17.89 -9.82 16.52
CA LEU A 405 17.44 -9.73 17.92
C LEU A 405 18.04 -8.49 18.64
N LEU A 406 18.85 -7.71 17.91
CA LEU A 406 19.42 -6.44 18.31
C LEU A 406 19.23 -5.45 17.15
N ILE A 407 18.11 -4.73 17.14
CA ILE A 407 17.96 -3.57 16.27
C ILE A 407 18.85 -2.48 16.88
N ASP A 408 20.09 -2.32 16.41
CA ASP A 408 20.77 -1.04 16.58
C ASP A 408 20.15 -0.05 15.57
N GLY A 409 19.54 1.01 16.11
CA GLY A 409 18.62 1.85 15.35
C GLY A 409 19.23 2.66 14.20
N VAL A 410 20.53 2.48 13.93
CA VAL A 410 21.31 3.22 12.92
C VAL A 410 21.52 2.40 11.65
N SER A 411 21.57 1.06 11.74
CA SER A 411 22.17 0.21 10.69
C SER A 411 21.20 -0.34 9.65
N TYR A 412 19.88 -0.17 9.82
CA TYR A 412 18.88 -0.77 8.91
C TYR A 412 17.80 0.22 8.44
N TYR A 413 17.01 0.81 9.34
CA TYR A 413 15.93 1.74 8.97
C TYR A 413 15.94 2.97 9.89
N PRO A 414 16.49 4.11 9.46
CA PRO A 414 16.79 5.23 10.34
C PRO A 414 15.62 6.20 10.57
N GLY A 415 14.35 5.81 10.39
CA GLY A 415 13.22 6.75 10.48
C GLY A 415 12.88 7.22 11.90
N GLY A 416 12.67 8.53 12.12
CA GLY A 416 12.22 9.09 13.39
C GLY A 416 13.23 10.00 14.09
N PHE A 417 13.40 9.84 15.41
CA PHE A 417 14.20 10.75 16.27
C PHE A 417 15.26 10.02 17.08
N TYR A 418 16.50 10.48 16.91
CA TYR A 418 17.72 10.07 17.60
C TYR A 418 18.21 11.22 18.47
N TYR A 419 18.74 10.92 19.66
CA TYR A 419 19.29 11.89 20.59
C TYR A 419 20.10 11.19 21.70
N SER A 420 21.00 11.94 22.32
CA SER A 420 21.70 11.57 23.56
C SER A 420 21.03 12.26 24.77
N TRP A 421 21.36 11.81 25.98
CA TRP A 421 20.92 12.49 27.22
C TRP A 421 21.85 12.16 28.40
N GLU A 422 22.02 13.11 29.33
CA GLU A 422 22.72 12.84 30.58
C GLU A 422 21.80 12.15 31.61
N GLY A 423 22.17 10.95 32.06
CA GLY A 423 21.54 10.35 33.24
C GLY A 423 21.55 8.82 33.30
N LYS A 424 20.57 8.29 34.05
CA LYS A 424 20.26 6.85 34.20
C LYS A 424 18.76 6.54 34.12
N VAL A 425 17.96 7.55 33.85
CA VAL A 425 16.51 7.47 33.64
C VAL A 425 16.31 7.87 32.20
N GLU A 426 15.50 7.14 31.45
CA GLU A 426 15.13 7.49 30.08
C GLU A 426 14.25 8.75 30.10
N PRO A 427 14.45 9.72 29.18
CA PRO A 427 13.67 10.94 29.18
C PRO A 427 12.22 10.67 28.76
N ASP A 428 11.27 11.30 29.46
CA ASP A 428 9.88 11.48 29.00
C ASP A 428 9.90 12.41 27.78
N ILE A 429 9.68 11.81 26.61
CA ILE A 429 9.70 12.45 25.30
C ILE A 429 8.41 12.06 24.55
N LEU A 430 7.58 13.04 24.20
CA LEU A 430 6.49 12.82 23.26
C LEU A 430 7.03 12.95 21.83
N LYS A 431 6.75 11.95 20.99
CA LYS A 431 7.09 11.92 19.56
C LYS A 431 5.83 11.69 18.75
N GLY A 432 5.69 12.36 17.62
CA GLY A 432 4.59 12.13 16.69
C GLY A 432 4.96 12.42 15.24
N THR A 433 4.10 11.95 14.35
CA THR A 433 4.17 12.20 12.91
C THR A 433 2.78 12.63 12.45
N THR A 434 2.69 13.63 11.59
CA THR A 434 1.45 14.11 10.99
C THR A 434 1.62 14.15 9.48
N TYR A 435 0.72 13.46 8.77
CA TYR A 435 0.63 13.49 7.31
C TYR A 435 -0.49 14.44 6.90
N LYS A 436 -0.28 15.18 5.82
CA LYS A 436 -1.19 16.21 5.28
C LYS A 436 -1.30 16.05 3.77
N VAL A 437 -2.49 16.23 3.22
CA VAL A 437 -2.74 16.21 1.76
C VAL A 437 -3.66 17.36 1.42
N SER A 438 -3.37 18.04 0.31
CA SER A 438 -4.08 19.23 -0.16
C SER A 438 -3.94 19.38 -1.67
N GLY A 439 -4.85 20.13 -2.30
CA GLY A 439 -4.91 20.33 -3.76
C GLY A 439 -5.97 19.48 -4.46
N LEU A 440 -6.39 18.38 -3.85
CA LEU A 440 -7.48 17.51 -4.30
C LEU A 440 -8.75 17.76 -3.47
N ASP A 441 -9.88 18.01 -4.12
CA ASP A 441 -11.21 17.85 -3.50
C ASP A 441 -11.68 16.40 -3.71
N ILE A 442 -12.21 15.78 -2.67
CA ILE A 442 -12.69 14.39 -2.73
C ILE A 442 -13.91 14.25 -3.66
N GLN A 443 -14.66 15.33 -3.93
CA GLN A 443 -15.78 15.32 -4.88
C GLN A 443 -15.33 15.24 -6.35
N ASP A 444 -14.07 15.56 -6.65
CA ASP A 444 -13.48 15.42 -7.98
C ASP A 444 -12.87 14.01 -8.21
N THR A 445 -13.02 13.08 -7.24
CA THR A 445 -12.43 11.73 -7.26
C THR A 445 -13.44 10.64 -7.65
N VAL A 446 -12.95 9.56 -8.29
CA VAL A 446 -13.80 8.43 -8.70
C VAL A 446 -13.99 7.37 -7.59
N ILE A 447 -13.34 7.49 -6.43
CA ILE A 447 -13.49 6.52 -5.33
C ILE A 447 -14.84 6.71 -4.62
N ILE A 448 -15.72 5.73 -4.82
CA ILE A 448 -16.96 5.58 -4.05
C ILE A 448 -16.94 4.20 -3.42
N THR A 449 -16.87 4.17 -2.09
CA THR A 449 -16.89 2.94 -1.31
C THR A 449 -18.30 2.35 -1.23
N GLU A 450 -18.39 1.06 -0.89
CA GLU A 450 -19.66 0.34 -0.85
C GLU A 450 -20.62 0.90 0.21
N ASP A 451 -20.10 1.31 1.37
CA ASP A 451 -20.85 1.97 2.44
C ASP A 451 -21.40 3.34 2.00
N ARG A 452 -20.61 4.17 1.30
CA ARG A 452 -21.04 5.50 0.83
C ARG A 452 -22.08 5.40 -0.29
N PHE A 453 -21.97 4.40 -1.16
CA PHE A 453 -23.03 4.08 -2.13
C PHE A 453 -24.32 3.66 -1.41
N LEU A 454 -24.23 2.76 -0.43
CA LEU A 454 -25.37 2.31 0.36
C LEU A 454 -26.02 3.46 1.16
N GLU A 455 -25.23 4.32 1.81
CA GLU A 455 -25.73 5.51 2.50
C GLU A 455 -26.45 6.46 1.53
N SER A 456 -25.89 6.68 0.34
CA SER A 456 -26.50 7.53 -0.69
C SER A 456 -27.87 6.99 -1.12
N VAL A 457 -27.95 5.68 -1.42
CA VAL A 457 -29.23 5.01 -1.74
C VAL A 457 -30.20 5.10 -0.54
N GLY A 458 -29.72 4.89 0.68
CA GLY A 458 -30.53 4.98 1.90
C GLY A 458 -31.13 6.38 2.12
N ASN A 459 -30.37 7.44 1.83
CA ASN A 459 -30.85 8.81 1.88
C ASN A 459 -31.94 9.06 0.82
N THR A 460 -31.72 8.65 -0.43
CA THR A 460 -32.72 8.76 -1.52
C THR A 460 -33.98 7.91 -1.24
N LEU A 461 -33.86 6.75 -0.60
CA LEU A 461 -35.02 5.95 -0.17
C LEU A 461 -35.72 6.51 1.08
N SER A 462 -35.04 7.27 1.92
CA SER A 462 -35.66 8.09 2.97
C SER A 462 -36.60 9.14 2.37
N GLU A 463 -36.23 9.74 1.24
CA GLU A 463 -37.08 10.69 0.50
C GLU A 463 -38.34 10.03 -0.09
N TYR A 464 -38.23 8.80 -0.61
CA TYR A 464 -39.41 8.00 -1.01
C TYR A 464 -40.39 7.86 0.17
N ASN A 465 -39.89 7.49 1.35
CA ASN A 465 -40.71 7.34 2.55
C ASN A 465 -41.31 8.69 3.01
N ALA A 466 -40.54 9.79 2.95
CA ALA A 466 -41.03 11.12 3.28
C ALA A 466 -42.17 11.56 2.33
N ALA A 467 -42.04 11.33 1.03
CA ALA A 467 -43.06 11.65 0.04
C ALA A 467 -44.34 10.81 0.22
N ILE A 468 -44.21 9.50 0.48
CA ILE A 468 -45.35 8.61 0.80
C ILE A 468 -46.10 9.12 2.03
N ASN A 469 -45.39 9.43 3.12
CA ASN A 469 -46.02 9.92 4.36
C ASN A 469 -46.68 11.30 4.17
N HIS A 470 -46.09 12.20 3.37
CA HIS A 470 -46.71 13.49 3.06
C HIS A 470 -48.07 13.32 2.36
N VAL A 471 -48.16 12.41 1.39
CA VAL A 471 -49.38 12.14 0.61
C VAL A 471 -50.46 11.47 1.46
N ASN A 472 -50.08 10.47 2.26
CA ASN A 472 -50.96 9.81 3.22
C ASN A 472 -51.55 10.78 4.27
N LEU A 473 -50.87 11.90 4.56
CA LEU A 473 -51.34 12.96 5.44
C LEU A 473 -52.07 14.11 4.72
N THR A 474 -52.05 14.13 3.38
CA THR A 474 -52.67 15.19 2.55
C THR A 474 -54.06 14.78 2.06
N HIS A 475 -54.28 13.49 1.80
CA HIS A 475 -55.61 12.96 1.47
C HIS A 475 -56.60 13.13 2.63
N SER A 476 -57.86 13.41 2.31
CA SER A 476 -58.94 13.50 3.30
C SER A 476 -59.49 12.13 3.74
N GLU A 477 -59.95 11.97 4.99
CA GLU A 477 -60.42 10.67 5.53
C GLU A 477 -61.59 10.05 4.74
N GLU A 478 -62.40 10.88 4.06
CA GLU A 478 -63.52 10.47 3.21
C GLU A 478 -63.30 10.87 1.72
N TRP A 479 -62.05 10.85 1.25
CA TRP A 479 -61.72 11.28 -0.12
C TRP A 479 -62.38 10.45 -1.22
N ILE A 480 -62.68 11.10 -2.35
CA ILE A 480 -63.26 10.46 -3.53
C ILE A 480 -62.15 10.26 -4.57
N PHE A 481 -61.90 9.01 -4.96
CA PHE A 481 -60.77 8.62 -5.81
C PHE A 481 -60.69 9.30 -7.20
N ASN A 482 -61.79 9.91 -7.66
CA ASN A 482 -61.90 10.59 -8.95
C ASN A 482 -62.01 12.12 -8.83
N ASP A 483 -61.87 12.68 -7.62
CA ASP A 483 -61.94 14.13 -7.39
C ASP A 483 -60.73 14.85 -8.03
N PRO A 484 -60.92 15.97 -8.76
CA PRO A 484 -59.83 16.69 -9.41
C PRO A 484 -58.74 17.22 -8.47
N GLY A 485 -59.06 17.51 -7.20
CA GLY A 485 -58.10 17.95 -6.19
C GLY A 485 -57.24 16.80 -5.69
N GLU A 486 -57.86 15.68 -5.35
CA GLU A 486 -57.16 14.47 -4.88
C GLU A 486 -56.33 13.82 -6.01
N ILE A 487 -56.80 13.89 -7.27
CA ILE A 487 -55.99 13.57 -8.46
C ILE A 487 -54.76 14.48 -8.56
N ALA A 488 -54.88 15.78 -8.27
CA ALA A 488 -53.75 16.71 -8.33
C ALA A 488 -52.72 16.48 -7.20
N VAL A 489 -53.14 15.99 -6.03
CA VAL A 489 -52.23 15.50 -4.98
C VAL A 489 -51.41 14.32 -5.50
N GLU A 490 -52.06 13.32 -6.11
CA GLU A 490 -51.40 12.14 -6.66
C GLU A 490 -50.50 12.46 -7.87
N GLU A 491 -50.86 13.45 -8.71
CA GLU A 491 -49.98 13.96 -9.76
C GLU A 491 -48.75 14.70 -9.22
N THR A 492 -48.91 15.42 -8.10
CA THR A 492 -47.78 16.07 -7.41
C THR A 492 -46.84 15.03 -6.80
N PHE A 493 -47.39 13.95 -6.24
CA PHE A 493 -46.60 12.82 -5.75
C PHE A 493 -45.84 12.12 -6.89
N LEU A 494 -46.51 11.84 -8.00
CA LEU A 494 -45.88 11.29 -9.21
C LEU A 494 -44.72 12.17 -9.70
N ALA A 495 -44.84 13.50 -9.61
CA ALA A 495 -43.75 14.41 -9.94
C ALA A 495 -42.54 14.22 -9.00
N ARG A 496 -42.73 14.22 -7.68
CA ARG A 496 -41.62 13.99 -6.74
C ARG A 496 -41.01 12.59 -6.86
N LEU A 497 -41.81 11.54 -7.13
CA LEU A 497 -41.30 10.19 -7.40
C LEU A 497 -40.37 10.15 -8.62
N LYS A 498 -40.63 10.96 -9.66
CA LYS A 498 -39.76 11.09 -10.84
C LYS A 498 -38.47 11.86 -10.55
N GLU A 499 -38.51 12.85 -9.66
CA GLU A 499 -37.32 13.54 -9.20
C GLU A 499 -36.44 12.59 -8.39
N ILE A 500 -36.98 11.90 -7.37
CA ILE A 500 -36.22 10.96 -6.53
C ILE A 500 -35.68 9.77 -7.36
N SER A 501 -36.44 9.28 -8.35
CA SER A 501 -35.95 8.26 -9.29
C SER A 501 -34.81 8.74 -10.18
N LYS A 502 -34.75 10.05 -10.50
CA LYS A 502 -33.62 10.64 -11.25
C LYS A 502 -32.43 10.87 -10.32
N GLU A 503 -32.67 11.29 -9.08
CA GLU A 503 -31.64 11.38 -8.04
C GLU A 503 -30.98 10.00 -7.83
N LEU A 504 -31.77 8.92 -7.75
CA LEU A 504 -31.30 7.53 -7.70
C LEU A 504 -30.49 7.09 -8.93
N GLU A 505 -30.82 7.61 -10.12
CA GLU A 505 -30.05 7.38 -11.36
C GLU A 505 -28.74 8.20 -11.37
N GLU A 506 -28.70 9.36 -10.73
CA GLU A 506 -27.50 10.20 -10.62
C GLU A 506 -26.59 9.83 -9.44
N ILE A 507 -26.97 8.84 -8.61
CA ILE A 507 -26.04 8.19 -7.66
C ILE A 507 -24.95 7.46 -8.44
N SER A 508 -23.70 7.86 -8.17
CA SER A 508 -22.49 7.16 -8.59
C SER A 508 -22.14 6.02 -7.62
N TYR A 509 -21.48 4.97 -8.11
CA TYR A 509 -21.42 3.65 -7.45
C TYR A 509 -20.10 2.91 -7.73
N PRO A 510 -19.64 2.02 -6.83
CA PRO A 510 -18.56 1.07 -7.14
C PRO A 510 -19.05 -0.02 -8.10
N GLU A 511 -18.15 -0.54 -8.93
CA GLU A 511 -18.46 -1.59 -9.93
C GLU A 511 -19.04 -2.87 -9.29
N SER A 512 -18.68 -3.18 -8.04
CA SER A 512 -19.25 -4.31 -7.29
C SER A 512 -20.77 -4.20 -7.07
N TYR A 513 -21.32 -2.99 -7.08
CA TYR A 513 -22.75 -2.69 -6.93
C TYR A 513 -23.41 -2.23 -8.25
N ALA A 514 -22.71 -2.31 -9.39
CA ALA A 514 -23.25 -1.89 -10.69
C ALA A 514 -24.53 -2.65 -11.09
N SER A 515 -24.67 -3.92 -10.69
CA SER A 515 -25.90 -4.70 -10.92
C SER A 515 -27.05 -4.18 -10.07
N ASP A 516 -26.84 -4.06 -8.76
CA ASP A 516 -27.85 -3.65 -7.78
C ASP A 516 -28.35 -2.22 -8.02
N ARG A 517 -27.43 -1.29 -8.35
CA ARG A 517 -27.78 0.09 -8.76
C ARG A 517 -28.73 0.08 -9.96
N ASN A 518 -28.52 -0.80 -10.94
CA ASN A 518 -29.36 -0.88 -12.12
C ASN A 518 -30.74 -1.50 -11.83
N GLU A 519 -30.83 -2.53 -10.96
CA GLU A 519 -32.11 -3.07 -10.51
C GLU A 519 -32.90 -2.04 -9.68
N LEU A 520 -32.26 -1.30 -8.77
CA LEU A 520 -32.89 -0.20 -8.01
C LEU A 520 -33.52 0.86 -8.95
N VAL A 521 -32.81 1.23 -10.01
CA VAL A 521 -33.33 2.18 -11.04
C VAL A 521 -34.45 1.55 -11.89
N GLU A 522 -34.38 0.26 -12.24
CA GLU A 522 -35.51 -0.39 -12.93
C GLU A 522 -36.76 -0.47 -12.02
N MET A 523 -36.58 -0.81 -10.73
CA MET A 523 -37.65 -0.77 -9.73
C MET A 523 -38.27 0.63 -9.60
N SER A 524 -37.46 1.69 -9.55
CA SER A 524 -37.96 3.07 -9.46
C SER A 524 -38.82 3.46 -10.66
N TYR A 525 -38.42 3.08 -11.88
CA TYR A 525 -39.22 3.28 -13.09
C TYR A 525 -40.50 2.41 -13.11
N ARG A 526 -40.43 1.15 -12.65
CA ARG A 526 -41.61 0.27 -12.49
C ARG A 526 -42.65 0.90 -11.54
N ILE A 527 -42.20 1.48 -10.43
CA ILE A 527 -43.04 2.21 -9.45
C ILE A 527 -43.73 3.41 -10.11
N ILE A 528 -42.97 4.24 -10.83
CA ILE A 528 -43.50 5.40 -11.57
C ILE A 528 -44.57 4.98 -12.57
N GLN A 529 -44.33 3.92 -13.36
CA GLN A 529 -45.31 3.44 -14.35
C GLN A 529 -46.63 3.03 -13.67
N ARG A 530 -46.59 2.29 -12.55
CA ARG A 530 -47.82 1.90 -11.83
C ARG A 530 -48.56 3.10 -11.25
N LYS A 531 -47.83 4.14 -10.83
CA LYS A 531 -48.43 5.39 -10.37
C LYS A 531 -49.12 6.15 -11.50
N GLU A 532 -48.51 6.22 -12.69
CA GLU A 532 -49.16 6.78 -13.89
C GLU A 532 -50.42 6.00 -14.29
N GLU A 533 -50.37 4.67 -14.25
CA GLU A 533 -51.51 3.80 -14.54
C GLU A 533 -52.67 3.99 -13.53
N GLN A 534 -52.35 4.11 -12.23
CA GLN A 534 -53.33 4.45 -11.19
C GLN A 534 -54.03 5.77 -11.50
N ILE A 535 -53.27 6.86 -11.66
CA ILE A 535 -53.79 8.22 -11.89
C ILE A 535 -54.59 8.32 -13.18
N LYS A 536 -54.14 7.64 -14.24
CA LYS A 536 -54.88 7.52 -15.50
C LYS A 536 -56.24 6.84 -15.31
N CYS A 537 -56.32 5.84 -14.45
CA CYS A 537 -57.58 5.15 -14.15
C CYS A 537 -58.50 5.97 -13.23
N MET A 538 -57.96 6.71 -12.25
CA MET A 538 -58.70 7.73 -11.48
C MET A 538 -59.39 8.74 -12.40
N LYS A 539 -58.61 9.34 -13.32
CA LYS A 539 -59.10 10.28 -14.36
C LYS A 539 -60.13 9.69 -15.33
N SER A 540 -60.28 8.37 -15.38
CA SER A 540 -61.25 7.67 -16.23
C SER A 540 -62.50 7.17 -15.48
N ASP A 541 -62.63 7.51 -14.19
CA ASP A 541 -63.67 6.99 -13.28
C ASP A 541 -63.67 5.45 -13.17
N ASN A 542 -62.49 4.84 -13.27
CA ASN A 542 -62.31 3.38 -13.21
C ASN A 542 -61.69 2.95 -11.87
N TYR A 543 -62.55 2.80 -10.87
CA TYR A 543 -62.15 2.42 -9.50
C TYR A 543 -61.40 1.08 -9.44
N GLU A 544 -61.88 0.03 -10.13
CA GLU A 544 -61.27 -1.30 -10.09
C GLU A 544 -59.85 -1.29 -10.67
N CYS A 545 -59.64 -0.58 -11.79
CA CYS A 545 -58.30 -0.35 -12.32
C CYS A 545 -57.42 0.49 -11.36
N SER A 546 -57.97 1.57 -10.78
CA SER A 546 -57.24 2.42 -9.85
C SER A 546 -56.75 1.64 -8.62
N MET A 547 -57.62 0.82 -8.02
CA MET A 547 -57.25 -0.02 -6.87
C MET A 547 -56.19 -1.06 -7.24
N ASN A 548 -56.31 -1.71 -8.40
CA ASN A 548 -55.29 -2.66 -8.87
C ASN A 548 -53.93 -1.96 -9.10
N GLY A 549 -53.93 -0.79 -9.75
CA GLY A 549 -52.74 0.04 -9.94
C GLY A 549 -52.08 0.45 -8.62
N HIS A 550 -52.88 0.85 -7.64
CA HIS A 550 -52.42 1.17 -6.29
C HIS A 550 -51.83 -0.06 -5.56
N THR A 551 -52.48 -1.23 -5.61
CA THR A 551 -51.93 -2.47 -5.02
C THR A 551 -50.61 -2.88 -5.66
N LEU A 552 -50.47 -2.76 -6.98
CA LEU A 552 -49.21 -3.03 -7.68
C LEU A 552 -48.13 -1.99 -7.32
N PHE A 553 -48.48 -0.71 -7.20
CA PHE A 553 -47.59 0.36 -6.76
C PHE A 553 -47.03 0.11 -5.35
N ILE A 554 -47.89 -0.25 -4.39
CA ILE A 554 -47.46 -0.59 -3.01
C ILE A 554 -46.57 -1.85 -3.01
N GLY A 555 -46.91 -2.87 -3.80
CA GLY A 555 -46.09 -4.09 -3.91
C GLY A 555 -44.66 -3.81 -4.41
N LEU A 556 -44.52 -2.96 -5.43
CA LEU A 556 -43.22 -2.55 -5.96
C LEU A 556 -42.42 -1.67 -4.98
N LEU A 557 -43.09 -0.84 -4.17
CA LEU A 557 -42.42 -0.09 -3.10
C LEU A 557 -41.86 -1.04 -2.03
N THR A 558 -42.61 -2.06 -1.62
CA THR A 558 -42.09 -3.10 -0.72
C THR A 558 -40.91 -3.84 -1.36
N GLU A 559 -41.00 -4.18 -2.64
CA GLU A 559 -39.91 -4.81 -3.40
C GLU A 559 -38.61 -3.97 -3.36
N LEU A 560 -38.73 -2.65 -3.59
CA LEU A 560 -37.60 -1.70 -3.54
C LEU A 560 -36.96 -1.59 -2.14
N PHE A 561 -37.77 -1.41 -1.10
CA PHE A 561 -37.26 -1.29 0.28
C PHE A 561 -36.68 -2.61 0.80
N ASP A 562 -37.30 -3.75 0.48
CA ASP A 562 -36.77 -5.08 0.84
C ASP A 562 -35.47 -5.38 0.07
N TYR A 563 -35.35 -4.97 -1.19
CA TYR A 563 -34.12 -5.13 -1.97
C TYR A 563 -32.95 -4.36 -1.33
N TYR A 564 -33.14 -3.07 -1.03
CA TYR A 564 -32.12 -2.27 -0.33
C TYR A 564 -31.80 -2.82 1.08
N ALA A 565 -32.81 -3.27 1.83
CA ALA A 565 -32.56 -3.93 3.13
C ALA A 565 -31.71 -5.20 2.98
N ASN A 566 -31.89 -5.97 1.90
CA ASN A 566 -31.04 -7.12 1.59
C ASN A 566 -29.62 -6.70 1.17
N MET A 567 -29.45 -5.61 0.41
CA MET A 567 -28.12 -5.06 0.09
C MET A 567 -27.34 -4.69 1.36
N ILE A 568 -28.01 -4.02 2.32
CA ILE A 568 -27.45 -3.69 3.64
C ILE A 568 -27.15 -4.96 4.46
N ASN A 569 -28.04 -5.95 4.45
CA ASN A 569 -27.80 -7.23 5.14
C ASN A 569 -26.63 -8.03 4.53
N ASN A 570 -26.41 -7.93 3.22
CA ASN A 570 -25.29 -8.57 2.52
C ASN A 570 -23.97 -7.84 2.84
N PHE A 571 -23.97 -6.51 2.85
CA PHE A 571 -22.83 -5.70 3.30
C PHE A 571 -22.42 -6.06 4.74
N ASN A 572 -23.37 -6.06 5.68
CA ASN A 572 -23.20 -6.48 7.08
C ASN A 572 -22.97 -8.00 7.27
N GLN A 573 -22.70 -8.75 6.20
CA GLN A 573 -22.25 -10.16 6.21
C GLN A 573 -20.92 -10.35 5.46
N LYS A 574 -20.52 -9.38 4.63
CA LYS A 574 -19.22 -9.31 3.95
C LYS A 574 -18.14 -8.72 4.88
N TYR A 575 -18.55 -7.80 5.74
CA TYR A 575 -17.74 -7.09 6.74
C TYR A 575 -18.21 -7.43 8.16
#